data_AF-A0A9D5BYL6-F1
#
_entry.id   AF-A0A9D5BYL6-F1
#
_cell.length_a   1.000
_cell.length_b   1.000
_cell.length_c   1.000
_cell.angle_alpha   90.00
_cell.angle_beta   90.00
_cell.angle_gamma   90.00
#
_symmetry.space_group_name_H-M   'P 1'
#
loop_
_entity.id
_entity.type
_entity.pdbx_description
1 polymer ?
#
loop_
_entity_poly.entity_id
_entity_poly.type
_entity_poly.pdbx_seq_one_letter_code
_entity_poly.pdbx_strand_id
1 'polypeptide(L)'
;MNGLFRLNLERNQFQASDAKDLSFIDSLVNCSNLQGFSIANNDLGGKRPVDERFKDGMTMRKFVQICVSHDRIMEVIDPSVFSQEQEDDDIEHEDILSVRKKIEYCLVSVVALGLACSVETPNERLGMNDVAAQMHAIRDKFVEFRVHGVKQEVSPAKLTIP
;
A
#
# COMPACT_ATOMS: atom_id res chain seq x y z
N MET A 1 19.69 12.93 -31.66
CA MET A 1 20.42 13.73 -30.65
C MET A 1 21.30 12.77 -29.85
N ASN A 2 22.56 12.57 -30.24
CA ASN A 2 23.35 11.40 -29.78
C ASN A 2 24.18 11.64 -28.50
N GLY A 3 23.90 12.69 -27.73
CA GLY A 3 24.71 13.07 -26.56
C GLY A 3 23.92 13.35 -25.28
N LEU A 4 22.61 13.16 -25.27
CA LEU A 4 21.80 13.46 -24.09
C LEU A 4 21.85 12.29 -23.11
N PHE A 5 22.58 12.45 -22.00
CA PHE A 5 22.78 11.42 -20.98
C PHE A 5 21.83 11.56 -19.78
N ARG A 6 21.55 12.80 -19.38
CA ARG A 6 20.60 13.11 -18.31
C ARG A 6 19.79 14.34 -18.70
N LEU A 7 18.49 14.28 -18.48
CA LEU A 7 17.56 15.39 -18.66
C LEU A 7 16.80 15.59 -17.35
N ASN A 8 17.05 16.72 -16.69
CA ASN A 8 16.33 17.12 -15.49
C ASN A 8 15.51 18.36 -15.79
N LEU A 9 14.19 18.23 -15.69
CA LEU A 9 13.22 19.31 -15.86
C LEU A 9 12.43 19.55 -14.57
N GLU A 10 12.94 19.11 -13.43
CA GLU A 10 12.28 19.28 -12.14
C GLU A 10 12.06 20.76 -11.79
N ARG A 11 10.99 21.04 -11.04
CA ARG A 11 10.67 22.37 -10.51
C ARG A 11 10.51 23.46 -11.57
N ASN A 12 9.97 23.09 -12.73
CA ASN A 12 9.55 24.05 -13.74
C ASN A 12 8.03 24.24 -13.71
N GLN A 13 7.53 25.10 -14.58
CA GLN A 13 6.10 25.34 -14.78
C GLN A 13 5.57 24.54 -15.98
N PHE A 14 6.09 23.32 -16.21
CA PHE A 14 5.58 22.50 -17.30
C PHE A 14 4.16 22.07 -16.98
N GLN A 15 3.21 22.65 -17.72
CA GLN A 15 1.83 22.28 -17.65
C GLN A 15 1.53 21.22 -18.71
N ALA A 16 0.97 20.09 -18.29
CA ALA A 16 0.43 19.08 -19.20
C ALA A 16 -0.97 18.71 -18.72
N SER A 17 -1.98 18.84 -19.56
CA SER A 17 -3.38 18.60 -19.20
C SER A 17 -3.90 17.25 -19.72
N ASP A 18 -3.28 16.73 -20.78
CA ASP A 18 -3.55 15.41 -21.35
C ASP A 18 -2.27 14.73 -21.90
N ALA A 19 -2.42 13.53 -22.45
CA ALA A 19 -1.30 12.76 -22.99
C ALA A 19 -0.64 13.41 -24.23
N LYS A 20 -1.34 14.26 -24.98
CA LYS A 20 -0.78 14.93 -26.17
C LYS A 20 0.21 16.02 -25.75
N ASP A 21 -0.04 16.69 -24.64
CA ASP A 21 0.87 17.67 -24.05
C ASP A 21 2.23 17.04 -23.67
N LEU A 22 2.27 15.72 -23.46
CA LEU A 22 3.49 14.94 -23.19
C LEU A 22 4.12 14.28 -24.43
N SER A 23 3.62 14.54 -25.65
CA SER A 23 4.15 13.95 -26.89
C SER A 23 5.62 14.28 -27.16
N PHE A 24 6.17 15.32 -26.53
CA PHE A 24 7.61 15.59 -26.59
C PHE A 24 8.46 14.45 -26.00
N ILE A 25 7.92 13.65 -25.08
CA ILE A 25 8.60 12.48 -24.51
C ILE A 25 8.90 11.45 -25.60
N ASP A 26 8.10 11.37 -26.68
CA ASP A 26 8.35 10.46 -27.80
C ASP A 26 9.67 10.78 -28.51
N SER A 27 10.11 12.04 -28.45
CA SER A 27 11.42 12.45 -28.97
C SER A 27 12.58 11.95 -28.09
N LEU A 28 12.32 11.70 -26.79
CA LEU A 28 13.30 11.17 -25.84
C LEU A 28 13.49 9.65 -25.97
N VAL A 29 12.49 8.93 -26.48
CA VAL A 29 12.59 7.48 -26.75
C VAL A 29 13.73 7.18 -27.73
N ASN A 30 14.02 8.11 -28.64
CA ASN A 30 15.13 7.99 -29.59
C ASN A 30 16.50 8.39 -29.02
N CYS A 31 16.59 8.77 -27.74
CA CYS A 31 17.84 9.08 -27.06
C CYS A 31 18.46 7.83 -26.44
N SER A 32 19.18 7.04 -27.24
CA SER A 32 19.79 5.76 -26.83
C SER A 32 20.81 5.87 -25.68
N ASN A 33 21.31 7.07 -25.39
CA ASN A 33 22.27 7.34 -24.32
C ASN A 33 21.64 7.93 -23.05
N LEU A 34 20.31 8.17 -23.02
CA LEU A 34 19.64 8.79 -21.89
C LEU A 34 19.49 7.80 -20.73
N GLN A 35 20.22 8.02 -19.66
CA GLN A 35 20.19 7.18 -18.45
C GLN A 35 19.39 7.82 -17.31
N GLY A 36 19.18 9.13 -17.34
CA GLY A 36 18.41 9.83 -16.31
C GLY A 36 17.40 10.78 -16.91
N PHE A 37 16.14 10.64 -16.52
CA PHE A 37 15.06 11.55 -16.88
C PHE A 37 14.24 11.87 -15.62
N SER A 38 14.05 13.15 -15.31
CA SER A 38 13.17 13.58 -14.23
C SER A 38 12.37 14.82 -14.62
N ILE A 39 11.09 14.81 -14.24
CA ILE A 39 10.10 15.87 -14.46
C ILE A 39 9.29 16.16 -13.19
N ALA A 40 9.78 15.74 -12.02
CA ALA A 40 9.08 15.93 -10.75
C ALA A 40 8.83 17.42 -10.45
N ASN A 41 7.81 17.72 -9.65
CA ASN A 41 7.48 19.10 -9.25
C ASN A 41 7.15 20.04 -10.43
N ASN A 42 6.40 19.56 -11.41
CA ASN A 42 5.79 20.35 -12.50
C ASN A 42 4.24 20.27 -12.42
N ASP A 43 3.54 21.10 -13.18
CA ASP A 43 2.07 21.16 -13.25
C ASP A 43 1.47 20.10 -14.20
N LEU A 44 1.86 18.84 -14.00
CA LEU A 44 1.41 17.72 -14.82
C LEU A 44 0.05 17.20 -14.32
N GLY A 45 -1.00 17.57 -15.05
CA GLY A 45 -2.34 17.00 -15.00
C GLY A 45 -2.49 15.75 -15.88
N GLY A 46 -3.74 15.45 -16.26
CA GLY A 46 -4.11 14.18 -16.88
C GLY A 46 -4.49 13.11 -15.85
N LYS A 47 -5.15 12.05 -16.32
CA LYS A 47 -5.45 10.89 -15.45
C LYS A 47 -4.12 10.23 -15.12
N ARG A 48 -3.79 10.14 -13.83
CA ARG A 48 -2.75 9.21 -13.33
C ARG A 48 -2.96 7.90 -14.08
N PRO A 49 -1.91 7.21 -14.59
CA PRO A 49 -2.07 5.83 -15.02
C PRO A 49 -2.59 5.09 -13.79
N VAL A 50 -3.91 4.96 -13.70
CA VAL A 50 -4.55 4.15 -12.71
C VAL A 50 -4.11 2.78 -13.15
N ASP A 51 -3.35 2.12 -12.30
CA ASP A 51 -2.98 0.73 -12.47
C ASP A 51 -4.12 -0.02 -13.16
N GLU A 52 -3.82 -0.84 -14.17
CA GLU A 52 -4.81 -1.60 -14.95
C GLU A 52 -5.86 -2.29 -14.05
N ARG A 53 -5.47 -2.61 -12.81
CA ARG A 53 -6.30 -3.13 -11.72
C ARG A 53 -7.48 -2.24 -11.31
N PHE A 54 -7.51 -0.95 -11.65
CA PHE A 54 -8.53 0.02 -11.23
C PHE A 54 -9.40 0.56 -12.39
N LYS A 55 -9.56 -0.25 -13.44
CA LYS A 55 -10.50 0.02 -14.54
C LYS A 55 -11.94 -0.34 -14.16
N ASP A 56 -12.91 0.00 -15.01
CA ASP A 56 -14.31 -0.43 -14.91
C ASP A 56 -15.02 -0.10 -13.57
N GLY A 57 -14.69 1.05 -12.98
CA GLY A 57 -15.27 1.49 -11.71
C GLY A 57 -14.72 0.76 -10.47
N MET A 58 -13.61 0.03 -10.62
CA MET A 58 -12.82 -0.50 -9.52
C MET A 58 -12.07 0.65 -8.83
N THR A 59 -12.32 0.83 -7.54
CA THR A 59 -11.62 1.81 -6.70
C THR A 59 -10.61 1.11 -5.81
N MET A 60 -9.62 1.85 -5.29
CA MET A 60 -8.67 1.33 -4.29
C MET A 60 -9.40 0.65 -3.13
N ARG A 61 -10.46 1.30 -2.60
CA ARG A 61 -11.27 0.76 -1.51
C ARG A 61 -11.91 -0.58 -1.87
N LYS A 62 -12.51 -0.70 -3.07
CA LYS A 62 -13.10 -1.97 -3.55
C LYS A 62 -12.05 -3.07 -3.69
N PHE A 63 -10.89 -2.74 -4.26
CA PHE A 63 -9.78 -3.70 -4.40
C PHE A 63 -9.30 -4.20 -3.04
N VAL A 64 -9.04 -3.28 -2.09
CA VAL A 64 -8.61 -3.63 -0.73
C VAL A 64 -9.68 -4.45 0.00
N GLN A 65 -10.97 -4.10 -0.15
CA GLN A 65 -12.08 -4.89 0.40
C GLN A 65 -12.11 -6.32 -0.17
N ILE A 66 -11.90 -6.49 -1.48
CA ILE A 66 -11.80 -7.81 -2.13
C ILE A 66 -10.61 -8.59 -1.56
N CYS A 67 -9.44 -7.97 -1.44
CA CYS A 67 -8.25 -8.61 -0.89
C CYS A 67 -8.47 -9.10 0.55
N VAL A 68 -9.08 -8.28 1.42
CA VAL A 68 -9.43 -8.67 2.78
C VAL A 68 -10.44 -9.83 2.80
N SER A 69 -11.47 -9.78 1.94
CA SER A 69 -12.55 -10.77 1.95
C SER A 69 -12.15 -12.14 1.40
N HIS A 70 -11.05 -12.21 0.64
CA HIS A 70 -10.56 -13.42 -0.01
C HIS A 70 -9.19 -13.87 0.49
N ASP A 71 -8.74 -13.40 1.66
CA ASP A 71 -7.46 -13.79 2.26
C ASP A 71 -6.24 -13.47 1.37
N ARG A 72 -6.30 -12.34 0.67
CA ARG A 72 -5.27 -11.85 -0.28
C ARG A 72 -4.62 -10.55 0.22
N ILE A 73 -4.50 -10.38 1.54
CA ILE A 73 -3.99 -9.14 2.15
C ILE A 73 -2.58 -8.79 1.65
N MET A 74 -1.75 -9.80 1.39
CA MET A 74 -0.37 -9.62 0.93
C MET A 74 -0.25 -8.92 -0.44
N GLU A 75 -1.34 -8.82 -1.21
CA GLU A 75 -1.33 -8.10 -2.50
C GLU A 75 -1.48 -6.58 -2.36
N VAL A 76 -1.90 -6.11 -1.19
CA VAL A 76 -2.03 -4.67 -0.88
C VAL A 76 -0.94 -4.16 0.06
N ILE A 77 -0.22 -5.05 0.73
CA ILE A 77 0.86 -4.70 1.65
C ILE A 77 2.17 -4.56 0.88
N ASP A 78 2.88 -3.48 1.13
CA ASP A 78 4.18 -3.24 0.53
C ASP A 78 5.20 -4.31 1.01
N PRO A 79 5.93 -5.00 0.12
CA PRO A 79 6.92 -6.00 0.52
C PRO A 79 7.98 -5.48 1.51
N SER A 80 8.25 -4.17 1.52
CA SER A 80 9.19 -3.54 2.45
C SER A 80 8.75 -3.62 3.92
N VAL A 81 7.45 -3.82 4.19
CA VAL A 81 6.91 -4.03 5.54
C VAL A 81 7.52 -5.27 6.21
N PHE A 82 8.02 -6.23 5.41
CA PHE A 82 8.63 -7.47 5.89
C PHE A 82 10.17 -7.49 5.79
N SER A 83 10.80 -6.37 5.41
CA SER A 83 12.24 -6.33 5.10
C SER A 83 13.18 -6.33 6.32
N GLN A 84 12.76 -6.84 7.48
CA GLN A 84 13.64 -6.99 8.63
C GLN A 84 13.39 -8.29 9.37
N GLU A 85 14.02 -9.37 8.92
CA GLU A 85 14.47 -10.44 9.81
C GLU A 85 15.90 -10.81 9.35
N GLN A 86 16.89 -10.47 10.18
CA GLN A 86 18.14 -11.22 10.17
C GLN A 86 17.76 -12.65 10.57
N GLU A 87 18.15 -13.62 9.75
CA GLU A 87 17.98 -15.04 10.04
C GLU A 87 18.77 -15.37 11.32
N ASP A 88 18.09 -15.45 12.46
CA ASP A 88 18.59 -16.22 13.59
C ASP A 88 18.33 -17.69 13.25
N ASP A 89 19.41 -18.43 12.98
CA ASP A 89 19.43 -19.83 12.53
C ASP A 89 18.76 -20.84 13.51
N ASP A 90 18.26 -20.38 14.66
CA ASP A 90 17.76 -21.22 15.75
C ASP A 90 16.21 -21.30 15.85
N ILE A 91 15.44 -20.67 14.96
CA ILE A 91 13.96 -20.63 15.06
C ILE A 91 13.32 -21.87 14.40
N GLU A 92 12.62 -22.69 15.20
CA GLU A 92 11.90 -23.87 14.70
C GLU A 92 10.80 -23.48 13.69
N HIS A 93 10.52 -24.36 12.70
CA HIS A 93 9.59 -24.08 11.60
C HIS A 93 8.14 -23.76 12.06
N GLU A 94 7.73 -24.29 13.22
CA GLU A 94 6.43 -24.02 13.86
C GLU A 94 6.34 -22.58 14.38
N ASP A 95 7.46 -21.99 14.82
CA ASP A 95 7.53 -20.61 15.29
C ASP A 95 7.44 -19.61 14.14
N ILE A 96 8.04 -19.90 12.98
CA ILE A 96 7.98 -19.03 11.79
C ILE A 96 6.53 -18.93 11.26
N LEU A 97 5.82 -20.06 11.15
CA LEU A 97 4.41 -20.05 10.72
C LEU A 97 3.51 -19.31 11.72
N SER A 98 3.80 -19.44 13.01
CA SER A 98 3.09 -18.74 14.09
C SER A 98 3.30 -17.22 13.99
N VAL A 99 4.54 -16.77 13.82
CA VAL A 99 4.89 -15.35 13.63
C VAL A 99 4.20 -14.79 12.39
N ARG A 100 4.23 -15.51 11.26
CA ARG A 100 3.57 -15.09 10.03
C ARG A 100 2.07 -14.88 10.21
N LYS A 101 1.37 -15.83 10.86
CA LYS A 101 -0.07 -15.71 11.16
C LYS A 101 -0.39 -14.51 12.05
N LYS A 102 0.48 -14.21 13.02
CA LYS A 102 0.34 -13.04 13.91
C LYS A 102 0.50 -11.73 13.15
N ILE A 103 1.47 -11.65 12.23
CA ILE A 103 1.67 -10.48 11.37
C ILE A 103 0.45 -10.31 10.44
N GLU A 104 0.02 -11.38 9.79
CA GLU A 104 -1.15 -11.39 8.91
C GLU A 104 -2.42 -10.91 9.63
N TYR A 105 -2.66 -11.41 10.85
CA TYR A 105 -3.75 -10.93 11.71
C TYR A 105 -3.72 -9.40 11.91
N CYS A 106 -2.54 -8.86 12.19
CA CYS A 106 -2.37 -7.43 12.42
C CYS A 106 -2.62 -6.62 11.15
N LEU A 107 -2.10 -7.09 10.01
CA LEU A 107 -2.29 -6.45 8.72
C LEU A 107 -3.76 -6.42 8.31
N VAL A 108 -4.46 -7.55 8.43
CA VAL A 108 -5.91 -7.62 8.17
C VAL A 108 -6.66 -6.66 9.09
N SER A 109 -6.32 -6.61 10.38
CA SER A 109 -7.01 -5.75 11.36
C SER A 109 -6.80 -4.26 11.08
N VAL A 110 -5.56 -3.84 10.78
CA VAL A 110 -5.24 -2.43 10.46
C VAL A 110 -5.90 -2.01 9.15
N VAL A 111 -5.86 -2.87 8.13
CA VAL A 111 -6.47 -2.57 6.83
C VAL A 111 -8.00 -2.52 6.93
N ALA A 112 -8.63 -3.42 7.71
CA ALA A 112 -10.06 -3.37 7.98
C ALA A 112 -10.48 -2.08 8.69
N LEU A 113 -9.69 -1.62 9.67
CA LEU A 113 -9.90 -0.32 10.30
C LEU A 113 -9.77 0.83 9.29
N GLY A 114 -8.77 0.79 8.41
CA GLY A 114 -8.61 1.76 7.31
C GLY A 114 -9.79 1.77 6.32
N LEU A 115 -10.37 0.60 6.02
CA LEU A 115 -11.57 0.49 5.19
C LEU A 115 -12.78 1.17 5.84
N ALA A 116 -12.92 1.04 7.15
CA ALA A 116 -14.00 1.68 7.91
C ALA A 116 -13.82 3.20 8.06
N CYS A 117 -12.57 3.69 8.06
CA CYS A 117 -12.25 5.12 7.98
C CYS A 117 -12.47 5.74 6.59
N SER A 118 -12.44 4.93 5.53
CA SER A 118 -12.53 5.36 4.13
C SER A 118 -13.93 5.23 3.52
N VAL A 119 -14.95 5.03 4.35
CA VAL A 119 -16.35 5.01 3.93
C VAL A 119 -16.72 6.37 3.32
N GLU A 120 -17.42 6.38 2.17
CA GLU A 120 -17.72 7.64 1.45
C GLU A 120 -18.64 8.55 2.27
N THR A 121 -19.67 7.96 2.86
CA THR A 121 -20.66 8.55 3.78
C THR A 121 -20.01 8.93 5.11
N PRO A 122 -19.89 10.24 5.44
CA PRO A 122 -19.20 10.68 6.66
C PRO A 122 -19.79 10.12 7.96
N ASN A 123 -21.11 9.92 8.00
CA ASN A 123 -21.82 9.43 9.19
C ASN A 123 -21.62 7.92 9.46
N GLU A 124 -21.09 7.18 8.48
CA GLU A 124 -20.78 5.75 8.62
C GLU A 124 -19.30 5.51 8.91
N ARG A 125 -18.46 6.57 8.90
CA ARG A 125 -17.06 6.48 9.29
C ARG A 125 -16.96 6.36 10.80
N LEU A 126 -16.00 5.55 11.27
CA LEU A 126 -15.66 5.53 12.69
C LEU A 126 -15.19 6.90 13.18
N GLY A 127 -15.62 7.25 14.40
CA GLY A 127 -15.09 8.42 15.09
C GLY A 127 -13.62 8.24 15.42
N MET A 128 -12.83 9.32 15.37
CA MET A 128 -11.38 9.26 15.56
C MET A 128 -10.96 8.68 16.91
N ASN A 129 -11.77 8.87 17.95
CA ASN A 129 -11.53 8.27 19.27
C ASN A 129 -11.67 6.73 19.22
N ASP A 130 -12.68 6.23 18.50
CA ASP A 130 -12.89 4.80 18.31
C ASP A 130 -11.78 4.19 17.45
N VAL A 131 -11.34 4.92 16.42
CA VAL A 131 -10.19 4.53 15.60
C VAL A 131 -8.92 4.41 16.46
N ALA A 132 -8.64 5.40 17.30
CA ALA A 132 -7.49 5.38 18.20
C ALA A 132 -7.58 4.22 19.21
N ALA A 133 -8.74 4.00 19.82
CA ALA A 133 -8.98 2.89 20.74
C ALA A 133 -8.75 1.53 20.06
N GLN A 134 -9.25 1.34 18.85
CA GLN A 134 -9.04 0.10 18.10
C GLN A 134 -7.59 -0.08 17.66
N MET A 135 -6.91 0.99 17.25
CA MET A 135 -5.48 0.93 16.92
C MET A 135 -4.64 0.50 18.14
N HIS A 136 -4.95 1.04 19.32
CA HIS A 136 -4.33 0.59 20.57
C HIS A 136 -4.61 -0.87 20.87
N ALA A 137 -5.86 -1.33 20.72
CA ALA A 137 -6.21 -2.73 20.93
C ALA A 137 -5.48 -3.68 19.96
N ILE A 138 -5.31 -3.29 18.69
CA ILE A 138 -4.54 -4.07 17.71
C ILE A 138 -3.07 -4.17 18.12
N ARG A 139 -2.47 -3.03 18.51
CA ARG A 139 -1.07 -2.99 19.00
C ARG A 139 -0.90 -3.89 20.23
N ASP A 140 -1.79 -3.79 21.21
CA ASP A 140 -1.66 -4.50 22.47
C ASP A 140 -1.74 -6.02 22.25
N LYS A 141 -2.64 -6.48 21.38
CA LYS A 141 -2.68 -7.89 20.93
C LYS A 141 -1.41 -8.33 20.21
N PHE A 142 -0.83 -7.49 19.34
CA PHE A 142 0.43 -7.82 18.69
C PHE A 142 1.58 -7.96 19.69
N VAL A 143 1.64 -7.10 20.70
CA VAL A 143 2.65 -7.18 21.76
C VAL A 143 2.44 -8.42 22.62
N GLU A 144 1.19 -8.75 22.99
CA GLU A 144 0.87 -9.99 23.70
C GLU A 144 1.39 -11.23 22.94
N PHE A 145 1.25 -11.25 21.61
CA PHE A 145 1.78 -12.32 20.77
C PHE A 145 3.30 -12.44 20.77
N ARG A 146 4.03 -11.35 21.03
CA ARG A 146 5.50 -11.37 21.18
C ARG A 146 5.93 -11.85 22.55
N VAL A 147 5.13 -11.60 23.59
CA VAL A 147 5.46 -11.93 24.99
C VAL A 147 5.04 -13.35 25.36
N HIS A 148 3.89 -13.82 24.84
CA HIS A 148 3.40 -15.15 25.12
C HIS A 148 3.45 -15.99 23.83
N GLY A 149 4.33 -16.99 23.81
CA GLY A 149 4.28 -18.06 22.82
C GLY A 149 3.02 -18.90 23.04
N VAL A 150 1.85 -18.42 22.59
CA VAL A 150 0.58 -19.13 22.76
C VAL A 150 0.17 -19.79 21.46
N LYS A 151 -0.06 -21.11 21.56
CA LYS A 151 -0.61 -22.03 20.57
C LYS A 151 -2.09 -21.80 20.27
N GLN A 152 -2.54 -20.56 20.10
CA GLN A 152 -3.96 -20.26 19.86
C GLN A 152 -4.23 -19.93 18.39
N GLU A 153 -5.33 -20.50 17.87
CA GLU A 153 -5.89 -20.08 16.58
C GLU A 153 -6.31 -18.62 16.66
N VAL A 154 -5.55 -17.77 15.97
CA VAL A 154 -5.82 -16.33 15.89
C VAL A 154 -6.78 -16.12 14.72
N SER A 155 -8.06 -15.89 15.02
CA SER A 155 -9.03 -15.44 14.02
C SER A 155 -9.09 -13.91 14.00
N PRO A 156 -9.12 -13.25 12.82
CA PRO A 156 -9.28 -11.80 12.71
C PRO A 156 -10.40 -11.30 13.62
N ALA A 157 -10.20 -10.15 14.28
CA ALA A 157 -11.30 -9.53 15.00
C ALA A 157 -12.44 -9.33 14.01
N LYS A 158 -13.63 -9.89 14.29
CA LYS A 158 -14.85 -9.60 13.55
C LYS A 158 -15.18 -8.13 13.77
N LEU A 159 -14.60 -7.26 12.95
CA LEU A 159 -15.10 -5.92 12.75
C LEU A 159 -16.48 -6.07 12.14
N THR A 160 -17.51 -5.80 12.93
CA THR A 160 -18.85 -5.59 12.39
C THR A 160 -18.75 -4.28 11.60
N ILE A 161 -18.44 -4.41 10.32
CA ILE A 161 -18.55 -3.32 9.35
C ILE A 161 -20.08 -3.09 9.23
N PRO A 162 -20.57 -1.87 9.45
CA PRO A 162 -21.97 -1.53 9.15
C PRO A 162 -22.29 -1.79 7.68
#